data_AF-A0A553FHQ9-F1
#
_entry.id   AF-A0A553FHQ9-F1
#
_cell.length_a   1.000
_cell.length_b   1.000
_cell.length_c   1.000
_cell.angle_alpha   90.00
_cell.angle_beta   90.00
_cell.angle_gamma   90.00
#
_symmetry.space_group_name_H-M   'P 1'
#
loop_
_entity.id
_entity.type
_entity.pdbx_description
1 polymer ?
#
loop_
_entity_poly.entity_id
_entity_poly.type
_entity_poly.pdbx_seq_one_letter_code
_entity_poly.pdbx_strand_id
1 'polypeptide(L)'
;MNTYKLLVTTATTALMLGSINTASAEAAMSSYMENALIDVCVAAKSNNTIRFNKTVDSYRLKTKTVALKVVCNGENIADFAANNGAYKTSDKLNDSLGGVSIEDVALNNEKIFVNF
;
A
#
# COMPACT_ATOMS: atom_id res chain seq x y z
N MET A 1 36.16 -19.81 -52.16
CA MET A 1 35.46 -18.67 -52.77
C MET A 1 33.97 -18.99 -52.78
N ASN A 2 33.16 -18.18 -52.08
CA ASN A 2 31.69 -18.09 -52.09
C ASN A 2 30.89 -19.33 -51.61
N THR A 3 29.83 -19.25 -50.79
CA THR A 3 28.95 -18.13 -50.38
C THR A 3 28.06 -18.58 -49.22
N TYR A 4 27.84 -17.69 -48.25
CA TYR A 4 26.79 -17.73 -47.23
C TYR A 4 25.40 -17.85 -47.85
N LYS A 5 24.53 -18.75 -47.36
CA LYS A 5 23.06 -18.53 -47.29
C LYS A 5 22.44 -19.23 -46.08
N LEU A 6 22.27 -18.41 -45.05
CA LEU A 6 21.19 -18.36 -44.07
C LEU A 6 19.93 -19.20 -44.45
N LEU A 7 19.55 -20.14 -43.60
CA LEU A 7 18.17 -20.66 -43.52
C LEU A 7 17.75 -20.63 -42.04
N VAL A 8 17.36 -19.45 -41.60
CA VAL A 8 16.60 -19.23 -40.37
C VAL A 8 15.16 -19.11 -40.81
N THR A 9 14.29 -20.03 -40.39
CA THR A 9 12.83 -19.87 -40.54
C THR A 9 12.13 -20.53 -39.37
N THR A 10 12.16 -19.80 -38.25
CA THR A 10 11.09 -19.57 -37.26
C THR A 10 9.95 -20.59 -37.16
N ALA A 11 9.97 -21.39 -36.09
CA ALA A 11 8.77 -21.99 -35.52
C ALA A 11 8.11 -20.98 -34.56
N THR A 12 7.05 -20.29 -34.99
CA THR A 12 6.25 -19.44 -34.10
C THR A 12 5.06 -20.21 -33.56
N THR A 13 5.24 -20.87 -32.42
CA THR A 13 4.13 -21.33 -31.59
C THR A 13 3.60 -20.15 -30.79
N ALA A 14 2.49 -19.57 -31.22
CA ALA A 14 1.77 -18.55 -30.46
C ALA A 14 1.08 -19.23 -29.25
N LEU A 15 1.73 -19.20 -28.10
CA LEU A 15 1.14 -19.55 -26.82
C LEU A 15 0.24 -18.39 -26.39
N MET A 16 -1.07 -18.56 -26.58
CA MET A 16 -2.09 -17.71 -25.97
C MET A 16 -2.02 -17.89 -24.45
N LEU A 17 -1.27 -17.04 -23.77
CA LEU A 17 -1.32 -16.92 -22.32
C LEU A 17 -2.62 -16.18 -21.97
N GLY A 18 -3.69 -16.95 -21.79
CA GLY A 18 -4.91 -16.45 -21.17
C GLY A 18 -4.59 -15.98 -19.75
N SER A 19 -4.72 -14.68 -19.52
CA SER A 19 -4.62 -14.09 -18.19
C SER A 19 -5.77 -14.59 -17.33
N ILE A 20 -5.46 -15.59 -16.49
CA ILE A 20 -6.27 -15.97 -15.32
C ILE A 20 -6.29 -14.76 -14.38
N ASN A 21 -7.28 -13.90 -14.58
CA ASN A 21 -7.65 -12.89 -13.60
C ASN A 21 -8.31 -13.63 -12.44
N THR A 22 -7.51 -14.03 -11.45
CA THR A 22 -8.06 -14.42 -10.15
C THR A 22 -8.66 -13.16 -9.54
N ALA A 23 -9.96 -12.95 -9.75
CA ALA A 23 -10.70 -11.95 -9.00
C ALA A 23 -10.65 -12.37 -7.54
N SER A 24 -9.75 -11.75 -6.77
CA SER A 24 -9.87 -11.72 -5.32
C SER A 24 -11.24 -11.13 -5.03
N ALA A 25 -12.04 -11.83 -4.26
CA ALA A 25 -13.24 -11.24 -3.70
C ALA A 25 -12.78 -10.23 -2.63
N GLU A 26 -12.51 -8.99 -3.02
CA GLU A 26 -12.38 -7.89 -2.07
C GLU A 26 -13.69 -7.83 -1.27
N ALA A 27 -13.62 -8.21 0.00
CA ALA A 27 -14.73 -7.99 0.91
C ALA A 27 -15.05 -6.49 0.90
N ALA A 28 -16.26 -6.14 0.47
CA ALA A 28 -16.69 -4.75 0.39
C ALA A 28 -16.52 -4.10 1.79
N MET A 29 -15.67 -3.07 1.86
CA MET A 29 -15.44 -2.32 3.09
C MET A 29 -16.75 -1.69 3.55
N SER A 30 -17.06 -1.77 4.84
CA SER A 30 -18.23 -1.06 5.37
C SER A 30 -18.00 0.44 5.27
N SER A 31 -19.07 1.22 5.05
CA SER A 31 -18.97 2.69 5.00
C SER A 31 -18.35 3.30 6.26
N TYR A 32 -18.47 2.63 7.42
CA TYR A 32 -17.78 3.03 8.64
C TYR A 32 -16.26 2.92 8.50
N MET A 33 -15.76 1.78 7.99
CA MET A 33 -14.34 1.54 7.81
C MET A 33 -13.74 2.45 6.73
N GLU A 34 -14.49 2.73 5.66
CA GLU A 34 -14.07 3.64 4.60
C GLU A 34 -13.85 5.06 5.16
N ASN A 35 -14.86 5.62 5.83
CA ASN A 35 -14.76 6.94 6.45
C ASN A 35 -13.65 7.00 7.51
N ALA A 36 -13.51 5.94 8.32
CA ALA A 36 -12.46 5.86 9.33
C ALA A 36 -11.06 5.98 8.72
N LEU A 37 -10.82 5.29 7.61
CA LEU A 37 -9.51 5.29 6.96
C LEU A 37 -9.25 6.57 6.16
N ILE A 38 -10.28 7.18 5.56
CA ILE A 38 -10.18 8.52 4.97
C ILE A 38 -9.79 9.54 6.04
N ASP A 39 -10.47 9.54 7.19
CA ASP A 39 -10.15 10.43 8.31
C ASP A 39 -8.72 10.24 8.81
N VAL A 40 -8.26 8.99 8.89
CA VAL A 40 -6.88 8.67 9.26
C VAL A 40 -5.89 9.23 8.24
N CYS A 41 -6.12 9.07 6.93
CA CYS A 41 -5.27 9.65 5.90
C CYS A 41 -5.27 11.19 5.92
N VAL A 42 -6.44 11.81 6.12
CA VAL A 42 -6.56 13.27 6.28
C VAL A 42 -5.82 13.76 7.53
N ALA A 43 -5.91 13.02 8.64
CA ALA A 43 -5.18 13.35 9.86
C ALA A 43 -3.67 13.13 9.70
N ALA A 44 -3.24 12.15 8.91
CA ALA A 44 -1.83 11.86 8.66
C ALA A 44 -1.10 13.07 8.06
N LYS A 45 -1.70 13.73 7.06
CA LYS A 45 -1.12 14.94 6.43
C LYS A 45 -1.24 16.23 7.23
N SER A 46 -1.73 16.19 8.48
CA SER A 46 -1.95 17.40 9.30
C SER A 46 -0.71 17.92 10.04
N ASN A 47 0.40 17.17 10.03
CA ASN A 47 1.61 17.42 10.83
C ASN A 47 1.36 17.54 12.35
N ASN A 48 0.21 17.07 12.84
CA ASN A 48 -0.20 17.14 14.23
C ASN A 48 -0.41 15.72 14.77
N THR A 49 0.58 15.24 15.53
CA THR A 49 0.57 13.87 16.09
C THR A 49 -0.54 13.65 17.11
N ILE A 50 -0.97 14.68 17.83
CA ILE A 50 -2.09 14.59 18.78
C ILE A 50 -3.39 14.40 18.03
N ARG A 51 -3.63 15.18 16.96
CA ARG A 51 -4.80 15.01 16.09
C ARG A 51 -4.80 13.62 15.47
N PHE A 52 -3.67 13.21 14.91
CA PHE A 52 -3.53 11.89 14.31
C PHE A 52 -3.85 10.75 15.29
N ASN A 53 -3.24 10.74 16.49
CA ASN A 53 -3.53 9.71 17.50
C ASN A 53 -4.99 9.74 17.92
N LYS A 54 -5.58 10.92 18.17
CA LYS A 54 -7.00 11.03 18.53
C LYS A 54 -7.91 10.42 17.46
N THR A 55 -7.62 10.64 16.18
CA THR A 55 -8.39 10.05 15.07
C THR A 55 -8.22 8.54 15.01
N VAL A 56 -6.99 8.03 15.10
CA VAL A 56 -6.72 6.58 15.14
C VAL A 56 -7.45 5.92 16.32
N ASP A 57 -7.38 6.52 17.51
CA ASP A 57 -7.97 6.02 18.74
C ASP A 57 -9.50 6.08 18.72
N SER A 58 -10.11 7.11 18.11
CA SER A 58 -11.58 7.23 17.99
C SER A 58 -12.19 6.08 17.18
N TYR A 59 -11.42 5.53 16.24
CA TYR A 59 -11.81 4.36 15.44
C TYR A 59 -11.29 3.05 16.03
N ARG A 60 -10.66 3.08 17.22
CA ARG A 60 -10.06 1.93 17.91
C ARG A 60 -9.02 1.20 17.04
N LEU A 61 -8.35 1.94 16.16
CA LEU A 61 -7.29 1.41 15.33
C LEU A 61 -5.96 1.44 16.10
N LYS A 62 -5.00 0.63 15.67
CA LYS A 62 -3.64 0.64 16.24
C LYS A 62 -2.71 1.38 15.29
N THR A 63 -1.94 2.35 15.79
CA THR A 63 -0.99 3.13 14.97
C THR A 63 -0.03 2.24 14.20
N LYS A 64 0.53 1.19 14.83
CA LYS A 64 1.40 0.21 14.15
C LYS A 64 0.71 -0.48 12.98
N THR A 65 -0.54 -0.89 13.15
CA THR A 65 -1.33 -1.51 12.06
C THR A 65 -1.62 -0.53 10.94
N VAL A 66 -1.95 0.72 11.28
CA VAL A 66 -2.15 1.80 10.30
C VAL A 66 -0.86 2.03 9.51
N ALA A 67 0.28 2.17 10.18
CA ALA A 67 1.59 2.36 9.55
C ALA A 67 1.99 1.18 8.64
N LEU A 68 1.67 -0.05 9.05
CA LEU A 68 1.97 -1.26 8.26
C LEU A 68 1.06 -1.43 7.05
N LYS A 69 -0.25 -1.16 7.17
CA LYS A 69 -1.24 -1.62 6.19
C LYS A 69 -1.82 -0.49 5.33
N VAL A 70 -1.94 0.73 5.83
CA VAL A 70 -2.70 1.80 5.14
C VAL A 70 -1.84 2.48 4.06
N VAL A 71 -2.44 2.59 2.89
CA VAL A 71 -1.91 3.30 1.72
C VAL A 71 -2.90 4.40 1.35
N CYS A 72 -2.47 5.66 1.44
CA CYS A 72 -3.26 6.84 1.15
C CYS A 72 -2.88 7.39 -0.24
N ASN A 73 -3.84 7.47 -1.17
CA ASN A 73 -3.65 7.99 -2.52
C ASN A 73 -2.44 7.38 -3.25
N GLY A 74 -2.23 6.07 -3.07
CA GLY A 74 -1.16 5.31 -3.72
C GLY A 74 0.17 5.27 -2.97
N GLU A 75 0.31 5.98 -1.85
CA GLU A 75 1.54 6.04 -1.04
C GLU A 75 1.33 5.41 0.33
N ASN A 76 2.33 4.73 0.89
CA ASN A 76 2.26 4.30 2.29
C ASN A 76 1.98 5.53 3.17
N ILE A 77 1.20 5.36 4.24
CA ILE A 77 0.73 6.51 5.02
C ILE A 77 1.86 7.39 5.62
N ALA A 78 3.04 6.84 5.88
CA ALA A 78 4.18 7.60 6.38
C ALA A 78 4.81 8.48 5.28
N ASP A 79 5.01 7.92 4.09
CA ASP A 79 5.47 8.63 2.89
C ASP A 79 4.45 9.69 2.47
N PHE A 80 3.16 9.33 2.44
CA PHE A 80 2.07 10.27 2.17
C PHE A 80 2.10 11.47 3.11
N ALA A 81 2.30 11.22 4.41
CA ALA A 81 2.43 12.30 5.39
C ALA A 81 3.67 13.17 5.07
N ALA A 82 4.83 12.58 4.83
CA ALA A 82 6.06 13.32 4.52
C ALA A 82 5.93 14.16 3.24
N ASN A 83 5.37 13.58 2.16
CA ASN A 83 5.15 14.24 0.88
C ASN A 83 4.17 15.42 0.97
N ASN A 84 3.29 15.42 1.98
CA ASN A 84 2.41 16.54 2.30
C ASN A 84 2.99 17.50 3.37
N GLY A 85 4.28 17.40 3.71
CA GLY A 85 4.96 18.25 4.69
C GLY A 85 4.64 17.90 6.16
N ALA A 86 4.03 16.76 6.43
CA ALA A 86 3.65 16.29 7.76
C ALA A 86 4.70 15.37 8.40
N TYR A 87 5.95 15.84 8.44
CA TYR A 87 7.10 15.06 8.93
C TYR A 87 6.91 14.53 10.35
N LYS A 88 6.32 15.29 11.28
CA LYS A 88 6.08 14.80 12.66
C LYS A 88 5.16 13.59 12.69
N THR A 89 4.17 13.55 11.80
CA THR A 89 3.26 12.41 11.70
C THR A 89 3.94 11.24 11.00
N SER A 90 4.76 11.51 9.98
CA SER A 90 5.59 10.48 9.31
C SER A 90 6.54 9.81 10.30
N ASP A 91 7.30 10.59 11.08
CA ASP A 91 8.19 10.09 12.12
C ASP A 91 7.43 9.24 13.14
N LYS A 92 6.27 9.72 13.61
CA LYS A 92 5.41 8.97 14.55
C LYS A 92 4.94 7.62 13.97
N LEU A 93 4.61 7.58 12.68
CA LEU A 93 4.20 6.35 11.99
C LEU A 93 5.38 5.37 11.92
N ASN A 94 6.56 5.85 11.53
CA ASN A 94 7.78 5.05 11.44
C ASN A 94 8.21 4.53 12.82
N ASP A 95 8.20 5.38 13.84
CA ASP A 95 8.50 5.01 15.23
C ASP A 95 7.55 3.92 15.75
N SER A 96 6.29 3.90 15.30
CA SER A 96 5.31 2.90 15.73
C SER A 96 5.59 1.49 15.20
N LEU A 97 6.39 1.38 14.14
CA LEU A 97 6.84 0.10 13.61
C LEU A 97 7.89 -0.51 14.55
N GLY A 98 8.79 0.30 15.08
CA GLY A 98 9.90 -0.17 15.92
C GLY A 98 10.75 -1.23 15.19
N GLY A 99 11.24 -2.23 15.94
CA GLY A 99 11.84 -3.42 15.35
C GLY A 99 10.76 -4.36 14.83
N VAL A 100 10.27 -4.13 13.61
CA VAL A 100 9.45 -5.13 12.89
C VAL A 100 10.34 -6.26 12.37
N SER A 101 9.93 -7.51 12.57
CA SER A 101 10.60 -8.64 11.92
C SER A 101 10.21 -8.71 10.44
N ILE A 102 11.02 -9.42 9.64
CA ILE A 102 10.66 -9.68 8.24
C ILE A 102 9.37 -10.51 8.16
N GLU A 103 9.13 -11.42 9.12
CA GLU A 103 7.86 -12.16 9.16
C GLU A 103 6.68 -11.24 9.44
N ASP A 104 6.79 -10.28 10.36
CA ASP A 104 5.73 -9.30 10.63
C ASP A 104 5.37 -8.51 9.37
N VAL A 105 6.35 -8.12 8.55
CA VAL A 105 6.10 -7.41 7.29
C VAL A 105 5.45 -8.35 6.25
N ALA A 106 5.92 -9.60 6.15
CA ALA A 106 5.41 -10.58 5.20
C ALA A 106 3.97 -11.03 5.53
N LEU A 107 3.64 -11.19 6.81
CA LEU A 107 2.29 -11.54 7.29
C LEU A 107 1.31 -10.37 7.18
N ASN A 108 1.80 -9.14 7.03
CA ASN A 108 0.99 -7.94 6.80
C ASN A 108 1.13 -7.43 5.35
N ASN A 109 1.23 -8.35 4.38
CA ASN A 109 1.29 -8.05 2.95
C ASN A 109 -0.03 -7.48 2.40
N GLU A 110 -1.16 -7.75 3.04
CA GLU A 110 -2.46 -7.17 2.69
C GLU A 110 -2.50 -5.67 3.00
N LYS A 111 -2.26 -4.84 1.98
CA LYS A 111 -2.39 -3.39 2.08
C LYS A 111 -3.85 -2.97 1.94
N ILE A 112 -4.21 -1.90 2.64
CA ILE A 112 -5.52 -1.28 2.56
C ILE A 112 -5.37 0.04 1.83
N PHE A 113 -5.90 0.11 0.62
CA PHE A 113 -5.83 1.28 -0.24
C PHE A 113 -7.01 2.20 0.03
N VAL A 114 -6.70 3.48 0.26
CA VAL A 114 -7.66 4.54 0.55
C VAL A 114 -7.41 5.64 -0.48
N ASN A 115 -8.37 5.87 -1.36
CA ASN A 115 -8.31 6.93 -2.36
C ASN A 115 -9.43 7.94 -2.09
N PHE A 116 -9.06 9.21 -1.95
CA PHE A 116 -9.97 10.32 -1.61
C PHE A 116 -9.44 11.68 -2.10
#